data_AF-A0A7V9PTW5-F1
#
_entry.id   AF-A0A7V9PTW5-F1
#
_cell.length_a   1.000
_cell.length_b   1.000
_cell.length_c   1.000
_cell.angle_alpha   90.00
_cell.angle_beta   90.00
_cell.angle_gamma   90.00
#
_symmetry.space_group_name_H-M   'P 1'
#
loop_
_entity.id
_entity.type
_entity.pdbx_description
1 polymer ?
#
loop_
_entity_poly.entity_id
_entity_poly.type
_entity_poly.pdbx_seq_one_letter_code
_entity_poly.pdbx_strand_id
1 'polypeptide(L)'
;MPSDTIATTHSNYRRFGATQMWKNLTEDERTRYDRAFYTIGGFIIFPTRPQSLNQRRGTAETIADRFDLTLECIRSHYLGLGPTPLIEVLDLDADYFRLFGTGARGFAGFVEFFHLQDLASPDSVRWLDGHVGRDWEFSRHPLPQALDAYRRYLDNVTYFVTARNARIRDWCDEHK
;
A
#
# COMPACT_ATOMS: atom_id res chain seq x y z
N MET A 1 -0.58 -13.78 14.26
CA MET A 1 -0.82 -12.76 13.21
C MET A 1 0.51 -12.06 12.95
N PRO A 2 1.25 -12.40 11.88
CA PRO A 2 2.32 -11.53 11.41
C PRO A 2 1.75 -10.16 10.99
N SER A 3 2.46 -9.08 11.29
CA SER A 3 2.19 -7.75 10.75
C SER A 3 2.77 -7.66 9.33
N ASP A 4 2.03 -7.05 8.41
CA ASP A 4 2.44 -6.88 7.02
C ASP A 4 2.86 -5.43 6.76
N THR A 5 4.02 -5.23 6.13
CA THR A 5 4.48 -3.88 5.80
C THR A 5 3.70 -3.30 4.63
N ILE A 6 3.20 -2.08 4.81
CA ILE A 6 2.56 -1.25 3.77
C ILE A 6 3.42 -0.04 3.40
N ALA A 7 4.59 0.08 4.02
CA ALA A 7 5.57 1.12 3.79
C ALA A 7 6.89 0.46 3.35
N THR A 8 7.07 0.33 2.03
CA THR A 8 8.21 -0.38 1.44
C THR A 8 9.12 0.61 0.73
N THR A 9 10.41 0.60 1.05
CA THR A 9 11.42 1.40 0.32
C THR A 9 11.78 0.77 -1.02
N HIS A 10 11.57 -0.53 -1.20
CA HIS A 10 12.01 -1.31 -2.37
C HIS A 10 13.53 -1.29 -2.58
N SER A 11 14.29 -1.00 -1.52
CA SER A 11 15.77 -0.90 -1.58
C SER A 11 16.45 -2.18 -2.10
N ASN A 12 15.82 -3.34 -1.93
CA ASN A 12 16.33 -4.63 -2.40
C ASN A 12 15.76 -5.09 -3.76
N TYR A 13 14.92 -4.30 -4.42
CA TYR A 13 14.23 -4.65 -5.66
C TYR A 13 15.12 -4.39 -6.88
N ARG A 14 16.19 -5.19 -7.03
CA ARG A 14 17.19 -5.05 -8.11
C ARG A 14 16.59 -5.15 -9.50
N ARG A 15 15.65 -6.09 -9.70
CA ARG A 15 15.01 -6.33 -11.00
C ARG A 15 14.21 -5.14 -11.53
N PHE A 16 13.79 -4.25 -10.63
CA PHE A 16 12.95 -3.09 -10.92
C PHE A 16 13.72 -1.75 -10.88
N GLY A 17 15.06 -1.79 -10.75
CA GLY A 17 15.92 -0.61 -10.73
C GLY A 17 15.96 0.16 -9.40
N ALA A 18 15.05 -0.12 -8.47
CA ALA A 18 14.93 0.63 -7.21
C ALA A 18 16.18 0.55 -6.31
N THR A 19 16.92 -0.56 -6.34
CA THR A 19 18.18 -0.68 -5.58
C THR A 19 19.21 0.38 -5.97
N GLN A 20 19.33 0.74 -7.24
CA GLN A 20 20.28 1.77 -7.65
C GLN A 20 19.80 3.16 -7.24
N MET A 21 18.50 3.43 -7.36
CA MET A 21 17.93 4.70 -6.91
C MET A 21 18.09 4.89 -5.40
N TRP A 22 17.86 3.84 -4.60
CA TRP A 22 18.11 3.85 -3.15
C TRP A 22 19.56 4.18 -2.81
N LYS A 23 20.52 3.57 -3.51
CA LYS A 23 21.97 3.84 -3.30
C LYS A 23 22.39 5.26 -3.66
N ASN A 24 21.64 5.94 -4.53
CA ASN A 24 21.90 7.32 -4.92
C ASN A 24 21.35 8.36 -3.92
N LEU A 25 20.62 7.92 -2.90
CA LEU A 25 20.19 8.78 -1.79
C LEU A 25 21.31 8.94 -0.75
N THR A 26 21.32 10.08 -0.06
CA THR A 26 22.24 10.29 1.06
C THR A 26 21.94 9.33 2.21
N GLU A 27 22.89 9.16 3.13
CA GLU A 27 22.67 8.35 4.35
C GLU A 27 21.54 8.93 5.22
N ASP A 28 21.47 10.26 5.32
CA ASP A 28 20.42 10.97 6.06
C ASP A 28 19.04 10.75 5.44
N GLU A 29 18.94 10.80 4.10
CA GLU A 29 17.71 10.47 3.38
C GLU A 29 17.25 9.04 3.69
N ARG A 30 18.15 8.06 3.55
CA ARG A 30 17.83 6.64 3.80
C ARG A 30 17.41 6.39 5.25
N THR A 31 18.16 6.91 6.21
CA THR A 31 17.84 6.81 7.63
C THR A 31 16.48 7.44 7.96
N ARG A 32 16.16 8.60 7.36
CA ARG A 32 14.86 9.26 7.54
C ARG A 32 13.72 8.36 7.07
N TYR A 33 13.83 7.77 5.88
CA TYR A 33 12.79 6.91 5.32
C TYR A 33 12.61 5.63 6.13
N ASP A 34 13.71 4.93 6.46
CA ASP A 34 13.64 3.69 7.24
C ASP A 34 12.99 3.91 8.61
N ARG A 35 13.34 5.01 9.31
CA ARG A 35 12.72 5.36 10.60
C ARG A 35 11.23 5.70 10.46
N ALA A 36 10.86 6.44 9.42
CA ALA A 36 9.46 6.80 9.19
C ALA A 36 8.60 5.56 8.94
N PHE A 37 9.12 4.61 8.15
CA PHE A 37 8.35 3.44 7.71
C PHE A 37 8.23 2.39 8.81
N TYR A 38 9.20 2.31 9.73
CA TYR A 38 9.19 1.36 10.84
C TYR A 38 8.43 1.87 12.07
N THR A 39 7.15 2.20 11.86
CA THR A 39 6.20 2.64 12.91
C THR A 39 4.88 1.89 12.74
N ILE A 40 3.97 1.95 13.72
CA ILE A 40 2.68 1.24 13.63
C ILE A 40 1.87 1.63 12.37
N GLY A 41 1.99 2.89 11.94
CA GLY A 41 1.44 3.42 10.70
C GLY A 41 1.98 2.75 9.43
N GLY A 42 3.15 2.11 9.49
CA GLY A 42 3.75 1.36 8.38
C GLY A 42 3.31 -0.10 8.27
N PHE A 43 2.44 -0.59 9.16
CA PHE A 43 1.97 -1.97 9.15
C PHE A 43 0.44 -2.11 9.07
N ILE A 44 -0.02 -3.19 8.46
CA ILE A 44 -1.42 -3.62 8.38
C ILE A 44 -1.54 -5.10 8.77
N ILE A 45 -2.76 -5.57 9.02
CA ILE A 45 -3.04 -6.96 9.38
C ILE A 45 -3.87 -7.59 8.26
N PHE A 46 -3.34 -8.62 7.61
CA PHE A 46 -4.09 -9.46 6.68
C PHE A 46 -4.24 -10.91 7.18
N PRO A 47 -5.20 -11.67 6.63
CA PRO A 47 -5.28 -13.12 6.85
C PRO A 47 -3.96 -13.83 6.54
N THR A 48 -3.59 -14.78 7.40
CA THR A 48 -2.36 -15.57 7.24
C THR A 48 -2.68 -16.98 6.82
N ARG A 49 -2.15 -17.40 5.67
CA ARG A 49 -2.24 -18.76 5.12
C ARG A 49 -1.19 -18.94 4.02
N PRO A 50 -0.96 -20.17 3.53
CA PRO A 50 -0.18 -20.37 2.31
C PRO A 50 -0.77 -19.57 1.14
N GLN A 51 0.10 -18.94 0.35
CA GLN A 51 -0.28 -18.04 -0.74
C GLN A 51 -1.19 -16.89 -0.26
N SER A 52 -0.92 -16.35 0.94
CA SER A 52 -1.66 -15.21 1.50
C SER A 52 -1.52 -13.95 0.66
N LEU A 53 -2.36 -12.96 0.92
CA LEU A 53 -2.30 -11.65 0.26
C LEU A 53 -0.89 -11.05 0.33
N ASN A 54 -0.23 -11.07 1.50
CA ASN A 54 1.13 -10.56 1.64
C ASN A 54 2.14 -11.31 0.76
N GLN A 55 2.06 -12.65 0.70
CA GLN A 55 2.94 -13.44 -0.16
C GLN A 55 2.69 -13.13 -1.64
N ARG A 56 1.43 -13.13 -2.06
CA ARG A 56 1.04 -12.86 -3.45
C ARG A 56 1.43 -11.46 -3.88
N ARG A 57 1.29 -10.48 -3.00
CA ARG A 57 1.73 -9.10 -3.20
C ARG A 57 3.24 -8.99 -3.46
N GLY A 58 4.05 -9.71 -2.69
CA GLY A 58 5.51 -9.75 -2.84
C GLY A 58 5.99 -10.49 -4.09
N THR A 59 5.15 -11.38 -4.65
CA THR A 59 5.49 -12.13 -5.88
C THR A 59 4.83 -11.58 -7.14
N ALA A 60 3.85 -10.68 -7.02
CA ALA A 60 3.16 -10.09 -8.14
C ALA A 60 4.03 -8.99 -8.78
N GLU A 61 4.76 -9.36 -9.83
CA GLU A 61 5.71 -8.45 -10.51
C GLU A 61 5.06 -7.20 -11.09
N THR A 62 3.74 -7.20 -11.34
CA THR A 62 2.97 -6.06 -11.87
C THR A 62 2.59 -5.02 -10.80
N ILE A 63 2.81 -5.31 -9.51
CA ILE A 63 2.60 -4.36 -8.42
C ILE A 63 3.85 -4.21 -7.54
N ALA A 64 4.74 -5.21 -7.52
CA ALA A 64 6.04 -5.17 -6.86
C ALA A 64 5.99 -4.64 -5.41
N ASP A 65 5.09 -5.19 -4.58
CA ASP A 65 4.85 -4.75 -3.20
C ASP A 65 4.31 -3.33 -2.97
N ARG A 66 4.05 -2.54 -4.02
CA ARG A 66 3.44 -1.21 -3.88
C ARG A 66 2.05 -1.28 -3.26
N PHE A 67 1.90 -0.59 -2.12
CA PHE A 67 0.67 -0.66 -1.36
C PHE A 67 -0.50 0.10 -2.00
N ASP A 68 -0.26 1.21 -2.69
CA ASP A 68 -1.30 1.90 -3.46
C ASP A 68 -1.88 1.01 -4.57
N LEU A 69 -1.04 0.27 -5.30
CA LEU A 69 -1.49 -0.71 -6.29
C LEU A 69 -2.20 -1.93 -5.65
N THR A 70 -1.76 -2.34 -4.46
CA THR A 70 -2.45 -3.36 -3.66
C THR A 70 -3.84 -2.87 -3.24
N LEU A 71 -3.93 -1.62 -2.78
CA LEU A 71 -5.18 -1.00 -2.35
C LEU A 71 -6.15 -0.84 -3.52
N GLU A 72 -5.66 -0.59 -4.73
CA GLU A 72 -6.49 -0.58 -5.94
C GLU A 72 -7.04 -1.97 -6.28
N CYS A 73 -6.25 -3.03 -6.08
CA CYS A 73 -6.76 -4.40 -6.22
C CYS A 73 -7.87 -4.70 -5.21
N ILE A 74 -7.69 -4.26 -3.95
CA ILE A 74 -8.69 -4.40 -2.88
C ILE A 74 -9.95 -3.60 -3.24
N ARG A 75 -9.82 -2.35 -3.68
CA ARG A 75 -10.94 -1.51 -4.14
C ARG A 75 -11.72 -2.20 -5.26
N SER A 76 -11.00 -2.68 -6.28
CA SER A 76 -11.58 -3.40 -7.40
C SER A 76 -12.35 -4.64 -6.95
N HIS A 77 -11.81 -5.41 -5.99
CA HIS A 77 -12.50 -6.56 -5.42
C HIS A 77 -13.83 -6.18 -4.74
N TYR A 78 -13.86 -5.12 -3.91
CA TYR A 78 -15.10 -4.63 -3.31
C TYR A 78 -16.15 -4.20 -4.35
N LEU A 79 -15.71 -3.65 -5.48
CA LEU A 79 -16.57 -3.15 -6.56
C LEU A 79 -16.93 -4.21 -7.60
N GLY A 80 -16.40 -5.43 -7.49
CA GLY A 80 -16.57 -6.48 -8.50
C GLY A 80 -15.93 -6.12 -9.85
N LEU A 81 -14.87 -5.29 -9.83
CA LEU A 81 -14.11 -4.89 -11.01
C LEU A 81 -12.91 -5.83 -11.20
N GLY A 82 -12.57 -6.13 -12.45
CA GLY A 82 -11.44 -6.99 -12.76
C GLY A 82 -11.20 -7.19 -14.26
N PRO A 83 -10.12 -7.93 -14.62
CA PRO A 83 -9.21 -8.65 -13.72
C PRO A 83 -8.14 -7.75 -13.06
N THR A 84 -7.71 -8.10 -11.85
CA THR A 84 -6.56 -7.46 -11.15
C THR A 84 -5.53 -8.51 -10.70
N PRO A 85 -4.25 -8.14 -10.49
CA PRO A 85 -3.18 -9.09 -10.14
C PRO A 85 -3.40 -9.91 -8.87
N LEU A 86 -4.28 -9.45 -7.96
CA LEU A 86 -4.54 -10.11 -6.68
C LEU A 86 -5.94 -10.72 -6.58
N ILE A 87 -6.72 -10.75 -7.68
CA ILE A 87 -8.13 -11.17 -7.62
C ILE A 87 -8.33 -12.56 -6.98
N GLU A 88 -7.53 -13.56 -7.37
CA GLU A 88 -7.65 -14.92 -6.84
C GLU A 88 -7.44 -14.98 -5.32
N VAL A 89 -6.47 -14.24 -4.79
CA VAL A 89 -6.16 -14.26 -3.36
C VAL A 89 -7.17 -13.44 -2.56
N LEU A 90 -7.70 -12.37 -3.15
CA LEU A 90 -8.77 -11.58 -2.55
C LEU A 90 -10.07 -12.37 -2.48
N ASP A 91 -10.40 -13.14 -3.52
CA ASP A 91 -11.57 -14.03 -3.53
C ASP A 91 -11.47 -15.14 -2.49
N LEU A 92 -10.28 -15.72 -2.30
CA LEU A 92 -10.02 -16.69 -1.23
C LEU A 92 -10.17 -16.08 0.17
N ASP A 93 -9.87 -14.80 0.34
CA ASP A 93 -10.01 -14.05 1.60
C ASP A 93 -11.30 -13.22 1.66
N ALA A 94 -12.29 -13.49 0.79
CA ALA A 94 -13.49 -12.64 0.66
C ALA A 94 -14.29 -12.49 1.96
N ASP A 95 -14.30 -13.53 2.81
CA ASP A 95 -14.96 -13.48 4.11
C ASP A 95 -14.33 -12.44 5.05
N TYR A 96 -13.00 -12.27 5.00
CA TYR A 96 -12.30 -11.24 5.76
C TYR A 96 -12.68 -9.84 5.27
N PHE A 97 -12.71 -9.61 3.95
CA PHE A 97 -13.10 -8.29 3.41
C PHE A 97 -14.57 -7.97 3.69
N ARG A 98 -15.45 -8.98 3.72
CA ARG A 98 -16.86 -8.79 4.04
C ARG A 98 -17.11 -8.29 5.48
N LEU A 99 -16.13 -8.43 6.39
CA LEU A 99 -16.21 -7.84 7.74
C LEU A 99 -16.37 -6.32 7.72
N PHE A 100 -15.90 -5.66 6.66
CA PHE A 100 -15.97 -4.21 6.50
C PHE A 100 -17.17 -3.75 5.65
N GLY A 101 -17.99 -4.69 5.15
CA GLY A 101 -19.15 -4.43 4.29
C GLY A 101 -18.94 -4.90 2.84
N THR A 102 -19.76 -4.39 1.92
CA THR A 102 -19.72 -4.74 0.48
C THR A 102 -19.84 -3.50 -0.42
N GLY A 103 -19.39 -3.61 -1.67
CA GLY A 103 -19.43 -2.50 -2.62
C GLY A 103 -18.55 -1.31 -2.20
N ALA A 104 -18.84 -0.13 -2.74
CA ALA A 104 -18.12 1.11 -2.42
C ALA A 104 -18.15 1.45 -0.92
N ARG A 105 -19.27 1.14 -0.24
CA ARG A 105 -19.40 1.34 1.22
C ARG A 105 -18.49 0.39 2.01
N GLY A 106 -18.36 -0.86 1.57
CA GLY A 106 -17.44 -1.83 2.16
C GLY A 106 -15.99 -1.39 2.04
N PHE A 107 -15.60 -0.90 0.87
CA PHE A 107 -14.27 -0.34 0.68
C PHE A 107 -14.03 0.89 1.56
N ALA A 108 -15.00 1.81 1.64
CA ALA A 108 -14.91 2.96 2.55
C ALA A 108 -14.73 2.53 4.01
N GLY A 109 -15.48 1.52 4.46
CA GLY A 109 -15.35 0.93 5.79
C GLY A 109 -13.96 0.32 6.04
N PHE A 110 -13.39 -0.36 5.04
CA PHE A 110 -12.02 -0.89 5.12
C PHE A 110 -10.98 0.23 5.25
N VAL A 111 -11.10 1.28 4.43
CA VAL A 111 -10.22 2.46 4.45
C VAL A 111 -10.32 3.17 5.80
N GLU A 112 -11.52 3.32 6.34
CA GLU A 112 -11.76 3.97 7.62
C GLU A 112 -11.16 3.16 8.78
N PHE A 113 -11.48 1.87 8.85
CA PHE A 113 -11.00 0.96 9.89
C PHE A 113 -9.48 0.91 9.97
N PHE A 114 -8.79 0.83 8.82
CA PHE A 114 -7.32 0.78 8.78
C PHE A 114 -6.66 2.14 8.73
N HIS A 115 -7.41 3.24 8.83
CA HIS A 115 -6.85 4.58 8.83
C HIS A 115 -6.07 4.88 7.51
N LEU A 116 -6.65 4.60 6.34
CA LEU A 116 -6.02 4.73 5.01
C LEU A 116 -6.51 5.95 4.19
N GLN A 117 -7.17 6.92 4.81
CA GLN A 117 -7.84 8.04 4.13
C GLN A 117 -6.90 8.91 3.27
N ASP A 118 -5.60 8.99 3.60
CA ASP A 118 -4.62 9.72 2.79
C ASP A 118 -4.25 9.00 1.47
N LEU A 119 -4.59 7.71 1.35
CA LEU A 119 -4.32 6.87 0.19
C LEU A 119 -5.55 6.62 -0.67
N ALA A 120 -6.76 6.71 -0.13
CA ALA A 120 -7.95 6.39 -0.89
C ALA A 120 -9.18 7.17 -0.44
N SER A 121 -10.03 7.44 -1.42
CA SER A 121 -11.43 7.81 -1.26
C SER A 121 -12.30 6.60 -1.66
N PRO A 122 -13.62 6.61 -1.40
CA PRO A 122 -14.50 5.52 -1.83
C PRO A 122 -14.40 5.19 -3.33
N ASP A 123 -14.07 6.19 -4.16
CA ASP A 123 -14.09 6.06 -5.62
C ASP A 123 -12.69 5.96 -6.26
N SER A 124 -11.61 6.18 -5.50
CA SER A 124 -10.26 6.27 -6.08
C SER A 124 -9.14 5.98 -5.11
N VAL A 125 -8.05 5.40 -5.60
CA VAL A 125 -6.77 5.32 -4.89
C VAL A 125 -5.80 6.40 -5.40
N ARG A 126 -5.01 6.97 -4.49
CA ARG A 126 -3.95 7.93 -4.77
C ARG A 126 -2.64 7.19 -5.05
N TRP A 127 -2.02 7.51 -6.18
CA TRP A 127 -0.72 6.97 -6.53
C TRP A 127 0.41 7.66 -5.78
N LEU A 128 1.30 6.87 -5.21
CA LEU A 128 2.38 7.35 -4.35
C LEU A 128 3.55 7.92 -5.15
N ASP A 129 3.75 7.51 -6.39
CA ASP A 129 4.85 7.97 -7.26
C ASP A 129 4.59 9.30 -7.98
N GLY A 130 3.39 9.88 -7.81
CA GLY A 130 2.98 11.10 -8.49
C GLY A 130 2.43 10.90 -9.90
N HIS A 131 2.07 9.67 -10.27
CA HIS A 131 1.26 9.41 -11.47
C HIS A 131 -0.01 10.26 -11.48
N VAL A 132 -0.33 10.82 -12.64
CA VAL A 132 -1.48 11.72 -12.83
C VAL A 132 -2.61 10.94 -13.46
N GLY A 133 -3.76 10.91 -12.80
CA GLY A 133 -4.95 10.20 -13.23
C GLY A 133 -5.53 9.32 -12.14
N ARG A 134 -6.73 8.77 -12.39
CA ARG A 134 -7.43 7.88 -11.45
C ARG A 134 -7.28 6.41 -11.78
N ASP A 135 -6.84 6.09 -12.99
CA ASP A 135 -6.72 4.72 -13.48
C ASP A 135 -5.27 4.26 -13.50
N TRP A 136 -5.07 2.96 -13.25
CA TRP A 136 -3.79 2.28 -13.35
C TRP A 136 -3.91 1.05 -14.26
N GLU A 137 -3.00 0.93 -15.22
CA GLU A 137 -2.88 -0.26 -16.05
C GLU A 137 -1.82 -1.18 -15.46
N PHE A 138 -2.19 -2.38 -15.02
CA PHE A 138 -1.27 -3.35 -14.41
C PHE A 138 -0.21 -3.93 -15.36
N SER A 139 -0.24 -3.57 -16.65
CA SER A 139 0.85 -3.83 -17.60
C SER A 139 2.01 -2.85 -17.49
N ARG A 140 1.82 -1.71 -16.80
CA ARG A 140 2.86 -0.69 -16.61
C ARG A 140 3.92 -1.16 -15.61
N HIS A 141 5.12 -0.61 -15.75
CA HIS A 141 6.18 -0.86 -14.79
C HIS A 141 5.76 -0.35 -13.40
N PRO A 142 5.76 -1.19 -12.36
CA PRO A 142 5.17 -0.82 -11.08
C PRO A 142 6.03 0.15 -10.32
N LEU A 143 7.36 0.12 -10.39
CA LEU A 143 8.19 1.04 -9.61
C LEU A 143 8.57 2.30 -10.39
N PRO A 144 8.80 3.44 -9.72
CA PRO A 144 9.37 4.64 -10.33
C PRO A 144 10.63 4.31 -11.15
N GLN A 145 10.81 4.98 -12.29
CA GLN A 145 11.95 4.75 -13.19
C GLN A 145 12.97 5.89 -13.20
N ALA A 146 12.79 6.89 -12.35
CA ALA A 146 13.68 8.04 -12.19
C ALA A 146 13.85 8.38 -10.70
N LEU A 147 15.03 8.88 -10.33
CA LEU A 147 15.39 9.17 -8.94
C LEU A 147 14.42 10.16 -8.27
N ASP A 148 14.00 11.20 -8.99
CA ASP A 148 13.07 12.21 -8.44
C ASP A 148 11.67 11.65 -8.21
N ALA A 149 11.20 10.77 -9.09
CA ALA A 149 9.93 10.06 -8.91
C ALA A 149 10.02 9.05 -7.74
N TYR A 150 11.18 8.41 -7.57
CA TYR A 150 11.42 7.52 -6.43
C TYR A 150 11.49 8.28 -5.10
N ARG A 151 12.17 9.43 -5.04
CA ARG A 151 12.15 10.33 -3.88
C ARG A 151 10.73 10.77 -3.54
N ARG A 152 9.96 11.20 -4.56
CA ARG A 152 8.54 11.57 -4.41
C ARG A 152 7.70 10.42 -3.85
N TYR A 153 7.91 9.19 -4.34
CA TYR A 153 7.29 8.01 -3.78
C TYR A 153 7.60 7.85 -2.29
N LEU A 154 8.88 7.89 -1.91
CA LEU A 154 9.28 7.74 -0.52
C LEU A 154 8.73 8.85 0.39
N ASP A 155 8.75 10.10 -0.08
CA ASP A 155 8.16 11.25 0.63
C ASP A 155 6.65 11.10 0.83
N ASN A 156 5.92 10.65 -0.20
CA ASN A 156 4.48 10.42 -0.09
C ASN A 156 4.15 9.27 0.87
N VAL A 157 4.95 8.20 0.89
CA VAL A 157 4.80 7.12 1.89
C VAL A 157 5.09 7.65 3.29
N THR A 158 6.15 8.44 3.47
CA THR A 158 6.46 9.07 4.77
C THR A 158 5.31 9.94 5.25
N TYR A 159 4.75 10.78 4.36
CA TYR A 159 3.59 11.62 4.68
C TYR A 159 2.40 10.77 5.14
N PHE A 160 2.03 9.75 4.34
CA PHE A 160 0.93 8.84 4.66
C PHE A 160 1.13 8.15 6.02
N VAL A 161 2.29 7.54 6.25
CA VAL A 161 2.58 6.82 7.50
C VAL A 161 2.55 7.77 8.70
N THR A 162 3.06 8.99 8.55
CA THR A 162 3.03 10.01 9.61
C THR A 162 1.59 10.43 9.94
N ALA A 163 0.77 10.71 8.93
CA ALA A 163 -0.63 11.07 9.12
C ALA A 163 -1.44 9.93 9.74
N ARG A 164 -1.19 8.69 9.29
CA ARG A 164 -1.81 7.48 9.86
C ARG A 164 -1.43 7.26 11.31
N ASN A 165 -0.16 7.46 11.68
CA ASN A 165 0.29 7.40 13.08
C ASN A 165 -0.44 8.41 13.97
N ALA A 166 -0.68 9.63 13.48
CA ALA A 166 -1.46 10.63 14.21
C ALA A 166 -2.90 10.16 14.41
N ARG A 167 -3.58 9.70 13.35
CA ARG A 167 -4.96 9.21 13.43
C ARG A 167 -5.12 8.00 14.37
N ILE A 168 -4.17 7.07 14.37
CA ILE A 168 -4.16 5.94 15.32
C ILE A 168 -4.02 6.44 16.76
N ARG A 169 -3.15 7.42 17.00
CA ARG A 169 -2.95 8.00 18.33
C ARG A 169 -4.19 8.72 18.84
N ASP A 170 -4.78 9.57 17.99
CA ASP A 170 -6.00 10.31 18.31
C ASP A 170 -7.14 9.34 18.66
N TRP A 171 -7.31 8.28 17.87
CA TRP A 171 -8.30 7.22 18.14
C TRP A 171 -8.07 6.55 19.50
N CYS A 172 -6.82 6.21 19.83
CA CYS A 172 -6.47 5.65 21.13
C CYS A 172 -6.71 6.63 22.28
N ASP A 173 -6.55 7.93 22.07
CA ASP A 173 -6.78 8.95 23.11
C ASP A 173 -8.27 9.19 23.35
N GLU A 174 -9.11 9.11 22.31
CA GLU A 174 -10.56 9.26 22.38
C GLU A 174 -11.29 8.06 23.03
N HIS A 175 -10.67 6.87 23.00
CA HIS A 175 -11.26 5.60 23.45
C HIS A 175 -10.55 5.00 24.68
N LYS A 176 -9.86 5.85 25.46
CA LYS A 176 -9.36 5.52 26.81
C LYS A 176 -10.47 5.59 27.84
#